data_AF-A0A3B8V2T6-F1
#
_entry.id   AF-A0A3B8V2T6-F1
#
_cell.length_a   1.000
_cell.length_b   1.000
_cell.length_c   1.000
_cell.angle_alpha   90.00
_cell.angle_beta   90.00
_cell.angle_gamma   90.00
#
_symmetry.space_group_name_H-M   'P 1'
#
loop_
_entity.id
_entity.type
_entity.pdbx_description
1 polymer ?
#
loop_
_entity_poly.entity_id
_entity_poly.type
_entity_poly.pdbx_seq_one_letter_code
_entity_poly.pdbx_strand_id
1 'polypeptide(L)'
;FVAVDEAGGLDEILDRHRKRPDATWVFGQGPPGRTAMVLNRTAVEIMRRNRCRVGTIGYQLAYRPEMPEGDPIVGESCVHAEPAVRSAIARFAVDTPREIRRIERAIGPMLLGDARPDSREIAIRLEHRALSGPLATPRFLRVELNTGRTGRRIGTPDAMEVERAPMEESMFRRVVEPLADAGDTVLFLDGAGDPVLHPRFDDFIEIAMDAGVRVVSIRTDLAGDPDVVDRLLATRVGVVEVDLDAETAETYRLMHGSNRFEEVIGNLERLIAGRRRLDGGTPAELPMELAFALPWVVPRFERRTENIDELPEFFERWRRRLGVAVIDGPVRWPATTGTTADPLSPTWPPPRHDEMVNSVRMTVLADGSVPTAEMDLVGHTSVGRVGEHTLQELWQELVQHRRDRFEGRREEPRDLSPLRP
;
A
#
# COMPACT_ATOMS: atom_id res chain seq x y z
N PHE A 1 21.64 4.98 -12.57
CA PHE A 1 20.78 4.18 -11.66
C PHE A 1 20.53 2.81 -12.25
N VAL A 2 19.90 2.74 -13.41
CA VAL A 2 19.85 1.50 -14.20
C VAL A 2 21.25 1.23 -14.77
N ALA A 3 21.71 -0.02 -14.69
CA ALA A 3 22.95 -0.45 -15.34
C ALA A 3 22.80 -0.30 -16.86
N VAL A 4 23.84 0.13 -17.56
CA VAL A 4 23.79 0.25 -19.02
C VAL A 4 24.45 -0.96 -19.67
N ASP A 5 25.74 -1.13 -19.40
CA ASP A 5 26.67 -2.07 -20.04
C ASP A 5 26.88 -3.37 -19.25
N GLU A 6 26.33 -3.47 -18.05
CA GLU A 6 26.42 -4.67 -17.21
C GLU A 6 25.39 -5.74 -17.61
N ALA A 7 25.64 -6.99 -17.20
CA ALA A 7 24.65 -8.07 -17.31
C ALA A 7 23.36 -7.70 -16.57
N GLY A 8 22.22 -7.90 -17.23
CA GLY A 8 20.93 -7.45 -16.72
C GLY A 8 20.62 -5.96 -16.98
N GLY A 9 21.54 -5.23 -17.61
CA GLY A 9 21.46 -3.80 -17.91
C GLY A 9 20.65 -3.45 -19.17
N LEU A 10 20.61 -2.15 -19.47
CA LEU A 10 19.83 -1.60 -20.58
C LEU A 10 20.28 -2.15 -21.94
N ASP A 11 21.59 -2.34 -22.16
CA ASP A 11 22.10 -2.84 -23.43
C ASP A 11 21.63 -4.28 -23.70
N GLU A 12 21.60 -5.13 -22.68
CA GLU A 12 21.07 -6.49 -22.78
C GLU A 12 19.55 -6.50 -23.04
N ILE A 13 18.80 -5.61 -22.39
CA ILE A 13 17.36 -5.44 -22.63
C ILE A 13 17.10 -5.01 -24.08
N LEU A 14 17.88 -4.06 -24.60
CA LEU A 14 17.76 -3.58 -25.98
C LEU A 14 18.18 -4.64 -27.00
N ASP A 15 19.25 -5.38 -26.75
CA ASP A 15 19.68 -6.50 -27.59
C ASP A 15 18.62 -7.61 -27.62
N ARG A 16 18.05 -7.96 -26.46
CA ARG A 16 16.96 -8.92 -26.37
C ARG A 16 15.72 -8.46 -27.15
N HIS A 17 15.37 -7.18 -27.06
CA HIS A 17 14.27 -6.61 -27.84
C HIS A 17 14.53 -6.69 -29.36
N ARG A 18 15.74 -6.37 -29.82
CA ARG A 18 16.12 -6.48 -31.24
C ARG A 18 16.05 -7.91 -31.76
N LYS A 19 16.46 -8.89 -30.94
CA LYS A 19 16.36 -10.31 -31.26
C LYS A 19 14.91 -10.84 -31.25
N ARG A 20 13.96 -10.05 -30.72
CA ARG A 20 12.54 -10.42 -30.55
C ARG A 20 11.60 -9.30 -31.01
N PRO A 21 11.57 -8.99 -32.32
CA PRO A 21 10.76 -7.90 -32.84
C PRO A 21 9.25 -8.11 -32.66
N ASP A 22 8.81 -9.34 -32.42
CA ASP A 22 7.40 -9.68 -32.18
C ASP A 22 7.00 -9.63 -30.70
N ALA A 23 7.96 -9.55 -29.77
CA ALA A 23 7.65 -9.45 -28.36
C ALA A 23 6.98 -8.10 -28.06
N THR A 24 5.84 -8.12 -27.39
CA THR A 24 5.09 -6.92 -26.98
C THR A 24 5.93 -6.04 -26.04
N TRP A 25 6.72 -6.66 -25.17
CA TRP A 25 7.67 -6.01 -24.29
C TRP A 25 8.86 -6.90 -23.96
N VAL A 26 9.95 -6.26 -23.57
CA VAL A 26 11.10 -6.86 -22.91
C VAL A 26 11.39 -6.03 -21.66
N PHE A 27 11.68 -6.68 -20.54
CA PHE A 27 11.89 -6.01 -19.26
C PHE A 27 13.01 -6.67 -18.47
N GLY A 28 13.66 -5.91 -17.59
CA GLY A 28 14.61 -6.49 -16.65
C GLY A 28 13.94 -6.84 -15.31
N GLN A 29 14.51 -7.84 -14.63
CA GLN A 29 13.98 -8.37 -13.36
C GLN A 29 14.49 -7.55 -12.17
N GLY A 30 13.84 -6.43 -11.85
CA GLY A 30 14.20 -5.60 -10.69
C GLY A 30 13.13 -4.60 -10.28
N PRO A 31 13.30 -3.94 -9.13
CA PRO A 31 12.31 -2.98 -8.63
C PRO A 31 12.26 -1.71 -9.51
N PRO A 32 11.13 -0.99 -9.49
CA PRO A 32 10.98 0.27 -10.24
C PRO A 32 12.10 1.27 -9.94
N GLY A 33 12.72 1.81 -10.98
CA GLY A 33 13.87 2.72 -10.90
C GLY A 33 15.25 2.04 -10.92
N ARG A 34 15.31 0.69 -10.85
CA ARG A 34 16.56 -0.09 -11.01
C ARG A 34 16.68 -0.80 -12.34
N THR A 35 15.57 -1.02 -13.02
CA THR A 35 15.52 -1.70 -14.30
C THR A 35 14.67 -0.92 -15.30
N ALA A 36 14.68 -1.37 -16.56
CA ALA A 36 13.92 -0.77 -17.65
C ALA A 36 12.93 -1.78 -18.26
N MET A 37 11.94 -1.23 -18.96
CA MET A 37 11.01 -1.97 -19.80
C MET A 37 10.97 -1.29 -21.17
N VAL A 38 11.19 -2.06 -22.21
CA VAL A 38 11.07 -1.63 -23.60
C VAL A 38 9.74 -2.11 -24.14
N LEU A 39 8.92 -1.16 -24.58
CA LEU A 39 7.60 -1.42 -25.16
C LEU A 39 7.71 -1.40 -26.69
N ASN A 40 7.18 -2.44 -27.32
CA ASN A 40 7.05 -2.46 -28.77
C ASN A 40 5.88 -1.57 -29.22
N ARG A 41 5.87 -1.17 -30.49
CA ARG A 41 4.77 -0.42 -31.13
C ARG A 41 3.42 -1.10 -30.91
N THR A 42 3.36 -2.43 -30.95
CA THR A 42 2.13 -3.19 -30.69
C THR A 42 1.59 -2.91 -29.29
N ALA A 43 2.44 -2.88 -28.27
CA ALA A 43 2.04 -2.55 -26.90
C ALA A 43 1.45 -1.14 -26.79
N VAL A 44 2.14 -0.18 -27.41
CA VAL A 44 1.70 1.22 -27.44
C VAL A 44 0.37 1.36 -28.18
N GLU A 45 0.16 0.61 -29.26
CA GLU A 45 -1.11 0.62 -30.00
C GLU A 45 -2.25 -0.02 -29.19
N ILE A 46 -1.99 -1.09 -28.42
CA ILE A 46 -2.96 -1.66 -27.49
C ILE A 46 -3.38 -0.62 -26.45
N MET A 47 -2.42 0.08 -25.84
CA MET A 47 -2.69 1.16 -24.88
C MET A 47 -3.48 2.31 -25.51
N ARG A 48 -3.14 2.69 -26.75
CA ARG A 48 -3.81 3.77 -27.49
C ARG A 48 -5.27 3.42 -27.81
N ARG A 49 -5.52 2.18 -28.24
CA ARG A 49 -6.86 1.68 -28.59
C ARG A 49 -7.73 1.46 -27.35
N ASN A 50 -7.15 0.98 -26.26
CA ASN A 50 -7.86 0.65 -25.04
C ASN A 50 -7.56 1.71 -23.96
N ARG A 51 -8.26 2.84 -24.01
CA ARG A 51 -8.15 3.92 -22.99
C ARG A 51 -8.89 3.59 -21.69
N CYS A 52 -8.66 2.39 -21.18
CA CYS A 52 -9.29 1.86 -19.98
C CYS A 52 -8.34 0.86 -19.32
N ARG A 53 -8.73 0.26 -18.19
CA ARG A 53 -7.82 -0.59 -17.40
C ARG A 53 -7.20 -1.73 -18.22
N VAL A 54 -7.94 -2.30 -19.17
CA VAL A 54 -7.47 -3.45 -19.97
C VAL A 54 -6.33 -3.09 -20.92
N GLY A 55 -6.17 -1.81 -21.26
CA GLY A 55 -5.05 -1.33 -22.06
C GLY A 55 -3.76 -1.14 -21.28
N THR A 56 -3.80 -1.15 -19.94
CA THR A 56 -2.62 -0.88 -19.12
C THR A 56 -1.60 -2.02 -19.16
N ILE A 57 -0.33 -1.68 -18.97
CA ILE A 57 0.74 -2.68 -18.79
C ILE A 57 0.44 -3.56 -17.57
N GLY A 58 -0.07 -2.96 -16.49
CA GLY A 58 -0.45 -3.69 -15.28
C GLY A 58 -1.49 -4.78 -15.55
N TYR A 59 -2.54 -4.48 -16.32
CA TYR A 59 -3.53 -5.48 -16.71
C TYR A 59 -2.96 -6.55 -17.62
N GLN A 60 -2.08 -6.18 -18.54
CA GLN A 60 -1.46 -7.12 -19.48
C GLN A 60 -0.47 -8.08 -18.79
N LEU A 61 0.14 -7.67 -17.67
CA LEU A 61 1.03 -8.50 -16.85
C LEU A 61 0.30 -9.19 -15.69
N ALA A 62 -0.96 -8.83 -15.42
CA ALA A 62 -1.73 -9.43 -14.35
C ALA A 62 -2.13 -10.87 -14.70
N TYR A 63 -2.27 -11.70 -13.66
CA TYR A 63 -2.80 -13.05 -13.82
C TYR A 63 -4.23 -13.04 -14.36
N ARG A 64 -4.46 -13.78 -15.45
CA ARG A 64 -5.73 -13.92 -16.16
C ARG A 64 -6.07 -15.43 -16.28
N PRO A 65 -6.84 -16.01 -15.34
CA PRO A 65 -7.28 -17.41 -15.40
C PRO A 65 -7.97 -17.80 -16.71
N GLU A 66 -8.68 -16.86 -17.34
CA GLU A 66 -9.32 -17.05 -18.64
C GLU A 66 -8.34 -17.14 -19.81
N MET A 67 -7.12 -16.62 -19.62
CA MET A 67 -6.01 -16.68 -20.57
C MET A 67 -4.72 -17.00 -19.81
N PRO A 68 -4.54 -18.25 -19.32
CA PRO A 68 -3.38 -18.61 -18.54
C PRO A 68 -2.10 -18.40 -19.36
N GLU A 69 -1.20 -17.61 -18.81
CA GLU A 69 0.11 -17.34 -19.41
C GLU A 69 1.19 -17.82 -18.43
N GLY A 70 2.31 -18.30 -18.98
CA GLY A 70 3.48 -18.62 -18.17
C GLY A 70 4.02 -17.36 -17.49
N ASP A 71 4.62 -17.50 -16.32
CA ASP A 71 5.19 -16.37 -15.59
C ASP A 71 6.20 -15.61 -16.49
N PRO A 72 5.95 -14.32 -16.81
CA PRO A 72 6.84 -13.54 -17.65
C PRO A 72 8.29 -13.51 -17.13
N ILE A 73 8.50 -13.71 -15.83
CA ILE A 73 9.81 -13.73 -15.18
C ILE A 73 10.68 -14.90 -15.67
N VAL A 74 10.09 -16.08 -15.90
CA VAL A 74 10.81 -17.24 -16.46
C VAL A 74 10.83 -17.21 -17.99
N GLY A 75 10.07 -16.31 -18.58
CA GLY A 75 9.94 -16.14 -20.02
C GLY A 75 11.13 -15.45 -20.66
N GLU A 76 11.21 -15.60 -21.98
CA GLU A 76 12.36 -15.10 -22.75
C GLU A 76 12.38 -13.57 -22.93
N SER A 77 11.28 -12.90 -22.59
CA SER A 77 11.17 -11.43 -22.52
C SER A 77 11.77 -10.84 -21.24
N CYS A 78 12.12 -11.68 -20.26
CA CYS A 78 12.77 -11.26 -19.03
C CYS A 78 14.30 -11.27 -19.19
N VAL A 79 14.93 -10.19 -18.77
CA VAL A 79 16.37 -10.07 -18.61
C VAL A 79 16.69 -10.11 -17.11
N HIS A 80 17.38 -11.16 -16.68
CA HIS A 80 17.66 -11.35 -15.26
C HIS A 80 18.72 -10.36 -14.78
N ALA A 81 18.38 -9.57 -13.75
CA ALA A 81 19.34 -8.70 -13.09
C ALA A 81 20.16 -9.46 -12.05
N GLU A 82 21.27 -8.86 -11.62
CA GLU A 82 22.07 -9.34 -10.49
C GLU A 82 21.19 -9.52 -9.23
N PRO A 83 21.37 -10.59 -8.43
CA PRO A 83 20.49 -10.92 -7.31
C PRO A 83 20.29 -9.80 -6.27
N ALA A 84 21.31 -9.02 -5.92
CA ALA A 84 21.18 -7.89 -5.01
C ALA A 84 20.35 -6.74 -5.62
N VAL A 85 20.36 -6.56 -6.94
CA VAL A 85 19.45 -5.62 -7.63
C VAL A 85 18.01 -6.13 -7.61
N ARG A 86 17.81 -7.40 -7.98
CA ARG A 86 16.49 -8.03 -8.04
C ARG A 86 15.79 -8.05 -6.68
N SER A 87 16.53 -8.35 -5.62
CA SER A 87 16.00 -8.53 -4.26
C SER A 87 16.06 -7.24 -3.42
N ALA A 88 16.35 -6.09 -4.04
CA ALA A 88 16.39 -4.82 -3.33
C ALA A 88 14.96 -4.34 -2.99
N ILE A 89 14.73 -3.94 -1.74
CA ILE A 89 13.38 -3.65 -1.22
C ILE A 89 13.10 -2.16 -0.95
N ALA A 90 14.06 -1.29 -1.28
CA ALA A 90 13.86 0.15 -1.18
C ALA A 90 13.04 0.69 -2.37
N ARG A 91 12.56 1.94 -2.25
CA ARG A 91 12.14 2.71 -3.43
C ARG A 91 13.37 3.12 -4.22
N PHE A 92 13.33 3.10 -5.55
CA PHE A 92 14.43 3.58 -6.41
C PHE A 92 13.97 4.52 -7.52
N ALA A 93 12.67 4.82 -7.58
CA ALA A 93 12.13 5.80 -8.51
C ALA A 93 12.62 7.21 -8.18
N VAL A 94 13.07 7.93 -9.22
CA VAL A 94 13.59 9.30 -9.12
C VAL A 94 12.48 10.28 -9.54
N ASP A 95 11.38 10.29 -8.79
CA ASP A 95 10.15 10.99 -9.18
C ASP A 95 9.62 11.98 -8.14
N THR A 96 10.28 12.07 -6.97
CA THR A 96 9.92 13.01 -5.90
C THR A 96 11.16 13.76 -5.40
N PRO A 97 11.03 15.00 -4.89
CA PRO A 97 12.17 15.75 -4.34
C PRO A 97 12.87 15.00 -3.19
N ARG A 98 12.10 14.28 -2.36
CA ARG A 98 12.62 13.41 -1.30
C ARG A 98 13.50 12.30 -1.88
N GLU A 99 13.03 11.61 -2.91
CA GLU A 99 13.78 10.51 -3.53
C GLU A 99 15.02 10.99 -4.28
N ILE A 100 14.92 12.08 -5.04
CA ILE A 100 16.07 12.70 -5.72
C ILE A 100 17.18 12.98 -4.70
N ARG A 101 16.88 13.71 -3.62
CA ARG A 101 17.86 14.05 -2.58
C ARG A 101 18.43 12.82 -1.88
N ARG A 102 17.60 11.82 -1.57
CA ARG A 102 18.04 10.58 -0.91
C ARG A 102 19.06 9.85 -1.78
N ILE A 103 18.73 9.72 -3.06
CA ILE A 103 19.52 9.00 -4.03
C ILE A 103 20.83 9.75 -4.34
N GLU A 104 20.78 11.07 -4.53
CA GLU A 104 21.96 11.93 -4.68
C GLU A 104 22.91 11.82 -3.49
N ARG A 105 22.40 11.87 -2.25
CA ARG A 105 23.22 11.69 -1.04
C ARG A 105 23.81 10.29 -0.93
N ALA A 106 23.06 9.28 -1.40
CA ALA A 106 23.49 7.90 -1.30
C ALA A 106 24.66 7.61 -2.25
N ILE A 107 24.54 7.97 -3.53
CA ILE A 107 25.50 7.56 -4.55
C ILE A 107 26.34 8.71 -5.12
N GLY A 108 25.91 9.97 -4.96
CA GLY A 108 26.62 11.14 -5.48
C GLY A 108 28.11 11.16 -5.12
N PRO A 109 28.50 10.89 -3.85
CA PRO A 109 29.91 10.81 -3.47
C PRO A 109 30.73 9.74 -4.23
N MET A 110 30.09 8.68 -4.73
CA MET A 110 30.76 7.64 -5.53
C MET A 110 31.01 8.08 -6.96
N LEU A 111 30.19 9.00 -7.48
CA LEU A 111 30.25 9.47 -8.86
C LEU A 111 31.22 10.65 -9.07
N LEU A 112 31.78 11.20 -7.98
CA LEU A 112 32.69 12.37 -8.03
C LEU A 112 34.16 12.00 -8.32
N GLY A 113 34.49 10.72 -8.50
CA GLY A 113 35.85 10.25 -8.82
C GLY A 113 35.86 9.25 -9.98
N ASP A 114 37.01 8.60 -10.21
CA ASP A 114 37.17 7.60 -11.28
C ASP A 114 36.50 6.25 -10.97
N ALA A 115 35.90 6.10 -9.79
CA ALA A 115 35.19 4.90 -9.40
C ALA A 115 33.97 4.68 -10.29
N ARG A 116 33.84 3.46 -10.81
CA ARG A 116 32.66 2.99 -11.55
C ARG A 116 31.98 1.91 -10.71
N PRO A 117 31.14 2.30 -9.73
CA PRO A 117 30.47 1.32 -8.90
C PRO A 117 29.52 0.48 -9.74
N ASP A 118 29.56 -0.82 -9.54
CA ASP A 118 28.68 -1.74 -10.24
C ASP A 118 27.24 -1.66 -9.71
N SER A 119 26.29 -2.27 -10.43
CA SER A 119 24.89 -2.25 -10.03
C SER A 119 24.62 -2.86 -8.66
N ARG A 120 25.41 -3.85 -8.25
CA ARG A 120 25.28 -4.51 -6.96
C ARG A 120 25.66 -3.56 -5.83
N GLU A 121 26.79 -2.87 -5.94
CA GLU A 121 27.27 -1.89 -4.97
C GLU A 121 26.27 -0.74 -4.81
N ILE A 122 25.75 -0.22 -5.93
CA ILE A 122 24.73 0.84 -5.92
C ILE A 122 23.46 0.36 -5.21
N ALA A 123 22.97 -0.85 -5.50
CA ALA A 123 21.75 -1.39 -4.89
C ALA A 123 21.90 -1.53 -3.37
N ILE A 124 22.99 -2.14 -2.90
CA ILE A 124 23.30 -2.31 -1.48
C ILE A 124 23.35 -0.95 -0.77
N ARG A 125 24.03 0.04 -1.36
CA ARG A 125 24.20 1.35 -0.75
C ARG A 125 22.90 2.15 -0.69
N LEU A 126 22.09 2.11 -1.74
CA LEU A 126 20.79 2.79 -1.78
C LEU A 126 19.83 2.22 -0.76
N GLU A 127 19.83 0.90 -0.57
CA GLU A 127 19.00 0.25 0.44
C GLU A 127 19.50 0.53 1.85
N HIS A 128 20.82 0.41 2.09
CA HIS A 128 21.42 0.79 3.37
C HIS A 128 21.03 2.22 3.75
N ARG A 129 21.09 3.17 2.80
CA ARG A 129 20.69 4.56 3.01
C ARG A 129 19.19 4.76 3.17
N ALA A 130 18.34 3.88 2.65
CA ALA A 130 16.92 3.92 2.97
C ALA A 130 16.66 3.55 4.44
N LEU A 131 17.38 2.54 4.95
CA LEU A 131 17.19 2.04 6.32
C LEU A 131 17.88 2.89 7.39
N SER A 132 19.08 3.43 7.09
CA SER A 132 19.91 4.22 8.03
C SER A 132 19.91 5.73 7.75
N GLY A 133 19.19 6.16 6.72
CA GLY A 133 19.23 7.55 6.25
C GLY A 133 18.57 8.55 7.21
N PRO A 134 18.64 9.85 6.85
CA PRO A 134 17.98 10.92 7.58
C PRO A 134 16.48 10.66 7.73
N LEU A 135 15.98 10.88 8.94
CA LEU A 135 14.58 10.72 9.32
C LEU A 135 13.79 11.98 8.93
N ALA A 136 13.51 12.11 7.64
CA ALA A 136 12.52 13.07 7.09
C ALA A 136 11.10 12.66 7.51
N THR A 137 10.03 13.33 7.09
CA THR A 137 8.65 12.92 7.42
C THR A 137 8.26 11.50 6.94
N PRO A 138 7.22 10.85 7.51
CA PRO A 138 6.76 9.54 7.06
C PRO A 138 6.28 9.56 5.59
N ARG A 139 6.36 8.40 4.91
CA ARG A 139 5.79 8.22 3.56
C ARG A 139 4.37 7.70 3.59
N PHE A 140 4.07 6.86 4.56
CA PHE A 140 2.75 6.31 4.77
C PHE A 140 2.34 6.71 6.17
N LEU A 141 1.29 7.50 6.28
CA LEU A 141 0.77 7.94 7.55
C LEU A 141 -0.62 7.33 7.71
N ARG A 142 -0.85 6.58 8.78
CA ARG A 142 -2.18 6.14 9.20
C ARG A 142 -2.70 7.08 10.28
N VAL A 143 -3.93 7.54 10.15
CA VAL A 143 -4.60 8.41 11.12
C VAL A 143 -5.96 7.83 11.47
N GLU A 144 -6.18 7.60 12.75
CA GLU A 144 -7.48 7.20 13.29
C GLU A 144 -8.32 8.46 13.54
N LEU A 145 -9.54 8.52 12.99
CA LEU A 145 -10.43 9.67 13.19
C LEU A 145 -11.35 9.52 14.39
N ASN A 146 -11.74 8.29 14.71
CA ASN A 146 -12.65 7.96 15.80
C ASN A 146 -12.52 6.47 16.12
N THR A 147 -13.14 6.03 17.22
CA THR A 147 -13.17 4.62 17.65
C THR A 147 -14.53 3.96 17.46
N GLY A 148 -15.52 4.68 16.94
CA GLY A 148 -16.86 4.15 16.67
C GLY A 148 -16.87 3.25 15.44
N ARG A 149 -17.62 2.15 15.49
CA ARG A 149 -17.79 1.22 14.36
C ARG A 149 -19.17 0.56 14.43
N THR A 150 -19.81 0.35 13.28
CA THR A 150 -21.14 -0.26 13.20
C THR A 150 -21.11 -1.76 13.52
N GLY A 151 -20.05 -2.45 13.10
CA GLY A 151 -19.82 -3.86 13.38
C GLY A 151 -18.49 -4.08 14.08
N ARG A 152 -17.94 -5.28 13.92
CA ARG A 152 -16.60 -5.62 14.38
C ARG A 152 -15.61 -5.61 13.22
N ARG A 153 -14.42 -5.04 13.45
CA ARG A 153 -13.26 -5.26 12.58
C ARG A 153 -12.73 -6.67 12.83
N ILE A 154 -12.70 -7.49 11.78
CA ILE A 154 -12.18 -8.85 11.85
C ILE A 154 -10.77 -8.86 12.42
N GLY A 155 -10.47 -9.92 13.17
CA GLY A 155 -9.18 -10.10 13.80
C GLY A 155 -9.01 -9.27 15.08
N THR A 156 -9.74 -8.18 15.32
CA THR A 156 -9.58 -7.36 16.54
C THR A 156 -10.00 -8.15 17.79
N PRO A 157 -9.20 -8.22 18.87
CA PRO A 157 -9.50 -9.05 20.04
C PRO A 157 -10.75 -8.58 20.77
N ASP A 158 -11.63 -9.50 21.21
CA ASP A 158 -12.89 -9.17 21.87
C ASP A 158 -12.71 -8.36 23.17
N ALA A 159 -11.64 -8.64 23.91
CA ALA A 159 -11.32 -7.94 25.15
C ALA A 159 -10.70 -6.55 24.93
N MET A 160 -10.48 -6.14 23.68
CA MET A 160 -9.87 -4.87 23.35
C MET A 160 -10.95 -3.78 23.24
N GLU A 161 -11.17 -3.09 24.36
CA GLU A 161 -11.99 -1.88 24.38
C GLU A 161 -11.13 -0.66 24.02
N VAL A 162 -11.53 0.03 22.95
CA VAL A 162 -10.85 1.24 22.48
C VAL A 162 -11.87 2.37 22.48
N GLU A 163 -11.72 3.30 23.42
CA GLU A 163 -12.57 4.49 23.48
C GLU A 163 -11.70 5.74 23.47
N ARG A 164 -11.93 6.61 22.48
CA ARG A 164 -11.31 7.93 22.38
C ARG A 164 -12.32 8.93 21.87
N ALA A 165 -12.12 10.19 22.27
CA ALA A 165 -12.82 11.29 21.62
C ALA A 165 -12.50 11.30 20.10
N PRO A 166 -13.50 11.62 19.25
CA PRO A 166 -13.26 11.89 17.84
C PRO A 166 -12.15 12.94 17.65
N MET A 167 -11.34 12.78 16.62
CA MET A 167 -10.21 13.67 16.35
C MET A 167 -10.69 15.08 16.02
N GLU A 168 -10.15 16.06 16.72
CA GLU A 168 -10.41 17.48 16.46
C GLU A 168 -9.68 17.97 15.20
N GLU A 169 -10.28 18.90 14.45
CA GLU A 169 -9.66 19.48 13.25
C GLU A 169 -8.27 20.07 13.53
N SER A 170 -8.13 20.77 14.66
CA SER A 170 -6.86 21.38 15.05
C SER A 170 -5.75 20.34 15.27
N MET A 171 -6.09 19.15 15.76
CA MET A 171 -5.16 18.02 15.87
C MET A 171 -4.80 17.49 14.48
N PHE A 172 -5.82 17.23 13.65
CA PHE A 172 -5.62 16.71 12.29
C PHE A 172 -4.71 17.62 11.46
N ARG A 173 -4.88 18.95 11.54
CA ARG A 173 -4.00 19.93 10.89
C ARG A 173 -2.54 19.82 11.34
N ARG A 174 -2.29 19.70 12.65
CA ARG A 174 -0.94 19.48 13.20
C ARG A 174 -0.29 18.20 12.69
N VAL A 175 -1.10 17.21 12.31
CA VAL A 175 -0.65 15.94 11.76
C VAL A 175 -0.30 16.05 10.26
N VAL A 176 -1.10 16.77 9.46
CA VAL A 176 -0.94 16.76 7.99
C VAL A 176 -0.13 17.93 7.43
N GLU A 177 -0.19 19.12 8.04
CA GLU A 177 0.49 20.32 7.51
C GLU A 177 2.04 20.18 7.44
N PRO A 178 2.72 19.49 8.37
CA PRO A 178 4.17 19.24 8.25
C PRO A 178 4.58 18.35 7.08
N LEU A 179 3.64 17.71 6.37
CA LEU A 179 3.93 16.76 5.29
C LEU A 179 4.15 17.43 3.93
N ALA A 180 3.74 18.70 3.77
CA ALA A 180 3.69 19.40 2.48
C ALA A 180 5.01 19.34 1.70
N ASP A 181 6.15 19.53 2.38
CA ASP A 181 7.48 19.61 1.77
C ASP A 181 7.95 18.31 1.11
N ALA A 182 7.36 17.18 1.49
CA ALA A 182 7.73 15.88 0.95
C ALA A 182 7.10 15.61 -0.42
N GLY A 183 5.84 16.03 -0.61
CA GLY A 183 5.05 15.82 -1.83
C GLY A 183 4.77 14.35 -2.20
N ASP A 184 5.12 13.40 -1.33
CA ASP A 184 5.02 11.96 -1.61
C ASP A 184 4.41 11.13 -0.48
N THR A 185 3.81 11.79 0.52
CA THR A 185 3.13 11.10 1.62
C THR A 185 1.74 10.63 1.19
N VAL A 186 1.44 9.37 1.50
CA VAL A 186 0.12 8.75 1.38
C VAL A 186 -0.50 8.68 2.77
N LEU A 187 -1.72 9.18 2.91
CA LEU A 187 -2.50 9.16 4.14
C LEU A 187 -3.51 8.01 4.08
N PHE A 188 -3.59 7.21 5.14
CA PHE A 188 -4.64 6.23 5.37
C PHE A 188 -5.51 6.71 6.53
N LEU A 189 -6.78 6.95 6.27
CA LEU A 189 -7.79 7.07 7.31
C LEU A 189 -8.21 5.65 7.67
N ASP A 190 -7.71 5.17 8.80
CA ASP A 190 -7.90 3.81 9.31
C ASP A 190 -7.52 3.77 10.81
N GLY A 191 -8.05 2.81 11.55
CA GLY A 191 -7.84 2.67 12.99
C GLY A 191 -8.78 1.64 13.61
N ALA A 192 -9.07 1.80 14.91
CA ALA A 192 -10.02 0.96 15.61
C ALA A 192 -11.45 1.17 15.09
N GLY A 193 -11.85 2.42 14.87
CA GLY A 193 -13.17 2.80 14.35
C GLY A 193 -13.26 2.77 12.82
N ASP A 194 -14.47 2.99 12.32
CA ASP A 194 -14.75 3.27 10.91
C ASP A 194 -14.62 4.79 10.67
N PRO A 195 -13.66 5.25 9.85
CA PRO A 195 -13.42 6.67 9.66
C PRO A 195 -14.64 7.43 9.12
N VAL A 196 -15.52 6.79 8.34
CA VAL A 196 -16.71 7.46 7.76
C VAL A 196 -17.79 7.80 8.80
N LEU A 197 -17.69 7.24 10.01
CA LEU A 197 -18.56 7.61 11.13
C LEU A 197 -18.14 8.92 11.81
N HIS A 198 -16.96 9.46 11.48
CA HIS A 198 -16.58 10.78 11.94
C HIS A 198 -17.44 11.84 11.22
N PRO A 199 -18.14 12.75 11.92
CA PRO A 199 -19.05 13.71 11.28
C PRO A 199 -18.41 14.59 10.21
N ARG A 200 -17.09 14.75 10.24
CA ARG A 200 -16.29 15.59 9.34
C ARG A 200 -15.21 14.81 8.56
N PHE A 201 -15.43 13.51 8.30
CA PHE A 201 -14.43 12.68 7.61
C PHE A 201 -14.06 13.24 6.22
N ASP A 202 -15.04 13.81 5.52
CA ASP A 202 -14.91 14.46 4.21
C ASP A 202 -14.07 15.73 4.29
N ASP A 203 -14.31 16.60 5.28
CA ASP A 203 -13.47 17.77 5.54
C ASP A 203 -12.01 17.36 5.77
N PHE A 204 -11.76 16.28 6.50
CA PHE A 204 -10.40 15.79 6.76
C PHE A 204 -9.70 15.27 5.51
N ILE A 205 -10.44 14.65 4.58
CA ILE A 205 -9.89 14.30 3.27
C ILE A 205 -9.44 15.58 2.54
N GLU A 206 -10.26 16.62 2.51
CA GLU A 206 -9.92 17.88 1.85
C GLU A 206 -8.76 18.62 2.51
N ILE A 207 -8.73 18.68 3.85
CA ILE A 207 -7.63 19.29 4.61
C ILE A 207 -6.30 18.59 4.32
N ALA A 208 -6.30 17.26 4.27
CA ALA A 208 -5.08 16.50 3.93
C ALA A 208 -4.60 16.79 2.51
N MET A 209 -5.52 16.81 1.54
CA MET A 209 -5.20 17.09 0.15
C MET A 209 -4.69 18.53 -0.04
N ASP A 210 -5.25 19.52 0.67
CA ASP A 210 -4.78 20.91 0.67
C ASP A 210 -3.43 21.08 1.38
N ALA A 211 -3.13 20.25 2.38
CA ALA A 211 -1.82 20.17 3.01
C ALA A 211 -0.74 19.52 2.11
N GLY A 212 -1.08 19.08 0.90
CA GLY A 212 -0.13 18.50 -0.05
C GLY A 212 0.09 16.99 0.09
N VAL A 213 -0.79 16.28 0.81
CA VAL A 213 -0.81 14.81 0.80
C VAL A 213 -1.05 14.31 -0.63
N ARG A 214 -0.29 13.31 -1.06
CA ARG A 214 -0.30 12.83 -2.44
C ARG A 214 -1.58 12.06 -2.78
N VAL A 215 -2.02 11.20 -1.87
CA VAL A 215 -3.22 10.38 -1.97
C VAL A 215 -3.77 10.16 -0.57
N VAL A 216 -5.09 10.29 -0.41
CA VAL A 216 -5.83 9.82 0.76
C VAL A 216 -6.51 8.49 0.41
N SER A 217 -6.24 7.46 1.22
CA SER A 217 -6.99 6.21 1.27
C SER A 217 -7.87 6.22 2.52
N ILE A 218 -9.08 5.67 2.41
CA ILE A 218 -9.97 5.43 3.55
C ILE A 218 -10.32 3.95 3.60
N ARG A 219 -10.18 3.32 4.78
CA ARG A 219 -10.58 1.93 5.01
C ARG A 219 -11.83 1.89 5.89
N THR A 220 -12.93 1.39 5.34
CA THR A 220 -14.28 1.51 5.93
C THR A 220 -15.06 0.21 5.81
N ASP A 221 -16.04 0.00 6.70
CA ASP A 221 -17.01 -1.10 6.57
C ASP A 221 -18.10 -0.74 5.54
N LEU A 222 -18.23 0.56 5.22
CA LEU A 222 -19.26 1.14 4.35
C LEU A 222 -20.70 0.79 4.78
N ALA A 223 -20.87 0.40 6.05
CA ALA A 223 -22.10 -0.01 6.70
C ALA A 223 -22.78 1.19 7.37
N GLY A 224 -23.44 2.03 6.57
CA GLY A 224 -24.10 3.24 7.02
C GLY A 224 -25.07 3.84 6.01
N ASP A 225 -25.54 5.05 6.33
CA ASP A 225 -26.46 5.81 5.47
C ASP A 225 -25.86 6.00 4.06
N PRO A 226 -26.63 5.78 2.98
CA PRO A 226 -26.19 6.04 1.61
C PRO A 226 -25.57 7.44 1.39
N ASP A 227 -25.94 8.46 2.18
CA ASP A 227 -25.33 9.80 2.13
C ASP A 227 -23.80 9.78 2.32
N VAL A 228 -23.25 8.80 3.06
CA VAL A 228 -21.80 8.61 3.21
C VAL A 228 -21.12 8.41 1.85
N VAL A 229 -21.77 7.69 0.93
CA VAL A 229 -21.21 7.45 -0.42
C VAL A 229 -21.18 8.75 -1.21
N ASP A 230 -22.24 9.56 -1.15
CA ASP A 230 -22.31 10.83 -1.85
C ASP A 230 -21.25 11.82 -1.32
N ARG A 231 -21.06 11.86 0.00
CA ARG A 231 -19.99 12.65 0.65
C ARG A 231 -18.60 12.18 0.24
N LEU A 232 -18.34 10.87 0.23
CA LEU A 232 -17.07 10.31 -0.26
C LEU A 232 -16.78 10.72 -1.70
N LEU A 233 -17.78 10.58 -2.59
CA LEU A 233 -17.67 10.92 -4.01
C LEU A 233 -17.48 12.42 -4.27
N ALA A 234 -17.95 13.27 -3.34
CA ALA A 234 -17.75 14.72 -3.40
C ALA A 234 -16.31 15.14 -3.03
N THR A 235 -15.50 14.25 -2.45
CA THR A 235 -14.13 14.54 -2.04
C THR A 235 -13.08 14.20 -3.10
N ARG A 236 -11.82 14.57 -2.83
CA ARG A 236 -10.62 14.17 -3.58
C ARG A 236 -10.01 12.84 -3.12
N VAL A 237 -10.77 12.00 -2.40
CA VAL A 237 -10.30 10.67 -1.97
C VAL A 237 -9.78 9.87 -3.17
N GLY A 238 -8.60 9.26 -3.00
CA GLY A 238 -7.95 8.51 -4.06
C GLY A 238 -8.30 7.03 -4.04
N VAL A 239 -8.48 6.46 -2.85
CA VAL A 239 -8.75 5.04 -2.64
C VAL A 239 -9.80 4.87 -1.53
N VAL A 240 -10.80 4.03 -1.79
CA VAL A 240 -11.76 3.57 -0.79
C VAL A 240 -11.60 2.05 -0.67
N GLU A 241 -11.07 1.62 0.46
CA GLU A 241 -10.87 0.24 0.83
C GLU A 241 -12.08 -0.23 1.65
N VAL A 242 -12.81 -1.24 1.17
CA VAL A 242 -14.04 -1.71 1.80
C VAL A 242 -13.82 -3.08 2.40
N ASP A 243 -13.92 -3.18 3.72
CA ASP A 243 -13.83 -4.45 4.46
C ASP A 243 -15.15 -5.22 4.26
N LEU A 244 -15.13 -6.19 3.33
CA LEU A 244 -16.30 -7.02 3.00
C LEU A 244 -16.21 -8.39 3.67
N ASP A 245 -15.04 -9.03 3.55
CA ASP A 245 -14.67 -10.28 4.21
C ASP A 245 -15.64 -11.47 4.02
N ALA A 246 -16.55 -11.35 3.06
CA ALA A 246 -17.62 -12.28 2.75
C ALA A 246 -18.17 -12.06 1.33
N GLU A 247 -18.71 -13.12 0.75
CA GLU A 247 -19.48 -13.17 -0.49
C GLU A 247 -20.99 -13.38 -0.24
N THR A 248 -21.36 -13.77 0.99
CA THR A 248 -22.74 -14.01 1.40
C THR A 248 -23.11 -13.25 2.67
N ALA A 249 -24.40 -12.96 2.84
CA ALA A 249 -24.91 -12.33 4.06
C ALA A 249 -24.72 -13.19 5.31
N GLU A 250 -24.71 -14.51 5.16
CA GLU A 250 -24.44 -15.44 6.25
C GLU A 250 -23.01 -15.32 6.75
N THR A 251 -22.03 -15.38 5.84
CA THR A 251 -20.61 -15.21 6.18
C THR A 251 -20.36 -13.80 6.71
N TYR A 252 -20.96 -12.77 6.11
CA TYR A 252 -20.82 -11.39 6.61
C TYR A 252 -21.31 -11.24 8.05
N ARG A 253 -22.47 -11.80 8.39
CA ARG A 253 -22.98 -11.82 9.78
C ARG A 253 -22.03 -12.58 10.71
N LEU A 254 -21.50 -13.72 10.28
CA LEU A 254 -20.55 -14.51 11.06
C LEU A 254 -19.27 -13.70 11.35
N MET A 255 -18.73 -13.02 10.34
CA MET A 255 -17.46 -12.31 10.41
C MET A 255 -17.56 -10.95 11.14
N HIS A 256 -18.59 -10.16 10.84
CA HIS A 256 -18.72 -8.78 11.35
C HIS A 256 -19.72 -8.64 12.50
N GLY A 257 -20.51 -9.68 12.80
CA GLY A 257 -21.59 -9.61 13.80
C GLY A 257 -22.78 -8.73 13.38
N SER A 258 -22.93 -8.47 12.08
CA SER A 258 -23.89 -7.49 11.53
C SER A 258 -24.70 -8.07 10.37
N ASN A 259 -25.98 -7.69 10.25
CA ASN A 259 -26.89 -8.12 9.15
C ASN A 259 -26.98 -7.08 8.02
N ARG A 260 -25.92 -6.32 7.80
CA ARG A 260 -25.91 -5.19 6.86
C ARG A 260 -25.25 -5.50 5.51
N PHE A 261 -25.11 -6.77 5.16
CA PHE A 261 -24.41 -7.17 3.93
C PHE A 261 -25.04 -6.52 2.69
N GLU A 262 -26.36 -6.58 2.54
CA GLU A 262 -27.08 -6.02 1.40
C GLU A 262 -26.97 -4.49 1.34
N GLU A 263 -26.93 -3.82 2.50
CA GLU A 263 -26.70 -2.38 2.62
C GLU A 263 -25.30 -2.02 2.14
N VAL A 264 -24.28 -2.72 2.62
CA VAL A 264 -22.88 -2.52 2.22
C VAL A 264 -22.69 -2.76 0.73
N ILE A 265 -23.25 -3.85 0.18
CA ILE A 265 -23.21 -4.11 -1.26
C ILE A 265 -23.92 -2.98 -2.03
N GLY A 266 -25.09 -2.54 -1.59
CA GLY A 266 -25.81 -1.42 -2.20
C GLY A 266 -25.00 -0.11 -2.20
N ASN A 267 -24.31 0.20 -1.10
CA ASN A 267 -23.43 1.36 -1.00
C ASN A 267 -22.19 1.20 -1.89
N LEU A 268 -21.62 0.00 -1.97
CA LEU A 268 -20.50 -0.32 -2.84
C LEU A 268 -20.87 -0.16 -4.33
N GLU A 269 -22.05 -0.63 -4.72
CA GLU A 269 -22.60 -0.42 -6.08
C GLU A 269 -22.70 1.08 -6.42
N ARG A 270 -23.26 1.88 -5.50
CA ARG A 270 -23.36 3.34 -5.66
C ARG A 270 -21.99 3.98 -5.79
N LEU A 271 -21.05 3.58 -4.93
CA LEU A 271 -19.69 4.08 -4.94
C LEU A 271 -18.99 3.77 -6.27
N ILE A 272 -19.12 2.54 -6.78
CA ILE A 272 -18.54 2.13 -8.07
C ILE A 272 -19.13 2.94 -9.21
N ALA A 273 -20.45 3.14 -9.24
CA ALA A 273 -21.16 3.84 -10.31
C ALA A 273 -20.90 5.35 -10.31
N GLY A 274 -20.77 5.96 -9.13
CA GLY A 274 -20.61 7.41 -8.96
C GLY A 274 -19.19 7.95 -9.17
N ARG A 275 -18.22 7.08 -9.47
CA ARG A 275 -16.81 7.48 -9.63
C ARG A 275 -16.61 8.51 -10.74
N ARG A 276 -15.70 9.46 -10.49
CA ARG A 276 -15.31 10.47 -11.47
C ARG A 276 -14.32 9.89 -12.47
N ARG A 277 -14.66 9.93 -13.76
CA ARG A 277 -13.78 9.49 -14.85
C ARG A 277 -12.59 10.44 -15.04
N LEU A 278 -11.44 9.87 -15.43
CA LEU A 278 -10.17 10.56 -15.67
C LEU A 278 -9.76 10.56 -17.15
N ASP A 279 -10.52 9.88 -18.02
CA ASP A 279 -10.20 9.64 -19.44
C ASP A 279 -10.49 10.83 -20.38
N GLY A 280 -10.51 12.05 -19.83
CA GLY A 280 -10.46 13.30 -20.59
C GLY A 280 -11.67 13.56 -21.50
N GLY A 281 -12.83 12.96 -21.21
CA GLY A 281 -14.05 13.18 -21.98
C GLY A 281 -14.07 12.49 -23.34
N THR A 282 -13.22 11.49 -23.57
CA THR A 282 -13.38 10.61 -24.75
C THR A 282 -14.70 9.85 -24.59
N PRO A 283 -15.69 10.02 -25.49
CA PRO A 283 -16.96 9.33 -25.34
C PRO A 283 -16.78 7.87 -25.73
N ALA A 284 -16.90 6.96 -24.76
CA ALA A 284 -17.26 5.58 -25.05
C ALA A 284 -18.00 4.94 -23.88
N GLU A 285 -19.03 4.18 -24.26
CA GLU A 285 -19.94 3.25 -23.57
C GLU A 285 -19.27 2.19 -22.68
N LEU A 286 -18.10 2.46 -22.11
CA LEU A 286 -17.42 1.52 -21.24
C LEU A 286 -18.03 1.55 -19.83
N PRO A 287 -18.38 0.38 -19.27
CA PRO A 287 -18.78 0.27 -17.87
C PRO A 287 -17.79 0.98 -16.94
N MET A 288 -18.30 1.58 -15.88
CA MET A 288 -17.49 2.36 -14.93
C MET A 288 -16.36 1.52 -14.34
N GLU A 289 -16.57 0.21 -14.19
CA GLU A 289 -15.63 -0.81 -13.76
C GLU A 289 -14.37 -0.94 -14.62
N LEU A 290 -14.47 -0.59 -15.91
CA LEU A 290 -13.31 -0.61 -16.83
C LEU A 290 -12.63 0.75 -16.93
N ALA A 291 -13.35 1.83 -16.64
CA ALA A 291 -12.88 3.19 -16.80
C ALA A 291 -11.71 3.53 -15.86
N PHE A 292 -10.85 4.44 -16.31
CA PHE A 292 -9.97 5.13 -15.37
C PHE A 292 -10.82 6.11 -14.57
N ALA A 293 -11.14 5.77 -13.33
CA ALA A 293 -12.01 6.57 -12.48
C ALA A 293 -11.51 6.60 -11.04
N LEU A 294 -11.84 7.68 -10.32
CA LEU A 294 -11.56 7.85 -8.90
C LEU A 294 -12.85 7.97 -8.08
N PRO A 295 -12.84 7.50 -6.82
CA PRO A 295 -11.74 6.79 -6.17
C PRO A 295 -11.50 5.37 -6.73
N TRP A 296 -10.33 4.81 -6.49
CA TRP A 296 -10.14 3.37 -6.63
C TRP A 296 -10.93 2.67 -5.53
N VAL A 297 -11.78 1.73 -5.92
CA VAL A 297 -12.58 0.95 -4.96
C VAL A 297 -11.88 -0.39 -4.79
N VAL A 298 -11.53 -0.72 -3.56
CA VAL A 298 -10.71 -1.88 -3.22
C VAL A 298 -11.47 -2.76 -2.24
N PRO A 299 -12.19 -3.78 -2.73
CA PRO A 299 -12.77 -4.83 -1.90
C PRO A 299 -11.66 -5.57 -1.16
N ARG A 300 -11.82 -5.71 0.17
CA ARG A 300 -10.90 -6.42 1.05
C ARG A 300 -11.53 -7.66 1.65
N PHE A 301 -10.67 -8.66 1.85
CA PHE A 301 -11.00 -9.93 2.46
C PHE A 301 -9.86 -10.38 3.38
N GLU A 302 -10.05 -10.28 4.69
CA GLU A 302 -9.19 -10.92 5.67
C GLU A 302 -9.52 -12.40 5.70
N ARG A 303 -8.58 -13.23 5.21
CA ARG A 303 -8.77 -14.68 5.19
C ARG A 303 -8.74 -15.22 6.61
N ARG A 304 -9.75 -16.00 6.95
CA ARG A 304 -9.98 -16.63 8.24
C ARG A 304 -10.48 -18.04 8.01
N THR A 305 -10.31 -18.92 9.00
CA THR A 305 -10.82 -20.31 8.86
C THR A 305 -12.32 -20.34 8.57
N GLU A 306 -13.05 -19.35 9.09
CA GLU A 306 -14.50 -19.21 8.97
C GLU A 306 -14.98 -18.80 7.56
N ASN A 307 -14.16 -18.13 6.76
CA ASN A 307 -14.56 -17.60 5.44
C ASN A 307 -13.70 -18.12 4.27
N ILE A 308 -12.65 -18.91 4.52
CA ILE A 308 -11.66 -19.29 3.50
C ILE A 308 -12.26 -19.95 2.26
N ASP A 309 -13.39 -20.64 2.39
CA ASP A 309 -14.09 -21.32 1.30
C ASP A 309 -14.66 -20.33 0.27
N GLU A 310 -14.96 -19.08 0.66
CA GLU A 310 -15.47 -18.03 -0.23
C GLU A 310 -14.35 -17.28 -0.97
N LEU A 311 -13.09 -17.41 -0.52
CA LEU A 311 -11.95 -16.65 -1.05
C LEU A 311 -11.74 -16.79 -2.58
N PRO A 312 -11.85 -17.98 -3.19
CA PRO A 312 -11.71 -18.11 -4.65
C PRO A 312 -12.76 -17.32 -5.42
N GLU A 313 -14.02 -17.35 -4.97
CA GLU A 313 -15.11 -16.62 -5.59
C GLU A 313 -14.93 -15.10 -5.39
N PHE A 314 -14.60 -14.69 -4.18
CA PHE A 314 -14.33 -13.28 -3.84
C PHE A 314 -13.24 -12.71 -4.74
N PHE A 315 -12.09 -13.39 -4.79
CA PHE A 315 -10.96 -12.93 -5.57
C PHE A 315 -11.33 -12.81 -7.05
N GLU A 316 -11.99 -13.82 -7.63
CA GLU A 316 -12.37 -13.80 -9.04
C GLU A 316 -13.41 -12.73 -9.36
N ARG A 317 -14.44 -12.56 -8.53
CA ARG A 317 -15.49 -11.55 -8.70
C ARG A 317 -14.90 -10.15 -8.78
N TRP A 318 -14.13 -9.77 -7.76
CA TRP A 318 -13.62 -8.39 -7.64
C TRP A 318 -12.42 -8.11 -8.55
N ARG A 319 -11.54 -9.10 -8.80
CA ARG A 319 -10.49 -9.00 -9.82
C ARG A 319 -11.09 -8.78 -11.21
N ARG A 320 -12.11 -9.56 -11.60
CA ARG A 320 -12.75 -9.40 -12.92
C ARG A 320 -13.49 -8.09 -13.03
N ARG A 321 -14.13 -7.64 -11.96
CA ARG A 321 -14.92 -6.42 -11.95
C ARG A 321 -14.03 -5.18 -11.92
N LEU A 322 -13.31 -4.97 -10.82
CA LEU A 322 -12.56 -3.74 -10.54
C LEU A 322 -11.07 -3.84 -10.87
N GLY A 323 -10.57 -5.04 -11.22
CA GLY A 323 -9.14 -5.26 -11.45
C GLY A 323 -8.34 -5.45 -10.17
N VAL A 324 -8.99 -5.45 -9.01
CA VAL A 324 -8.34 -5.52 -7.69
C VAL A 324 -9.26 -6.24 -6.70
N ALA A 325 -8.64 -7.07 -5.87
CA ALA A 325 -9.16 -7.59 -4.61
C ALA A 325 -7.96 -7.70 -3.67
N VAL A 326 -8.06 -7.19 -2.45
CA VAL A 326 -6.98 -7.34 -1.46
C VAL A 326 -7.33 -8.45 -0.51
N ILE A 327 -6.45 -9.45 -0.44
CA ILE A 327 -6.56 -10.56 0.50
C ILE A 327 -5.57 -10.30 1.63
N ASP A 328 -6.09 -9.98 2.81
CA ASP A 328 -5.30 -9.85 4.03
C ASP A 328 -5.13 -11.21 4.70
N GLY A 329 -4.07 -11.35 5.48
CA GLY A 329 -3.92 -12.47 6.41
C GLY A 329 -4.41 -12.15 7.80
N PRO A 330 -4.61 -13.19 8.63
CA PRO A 330 -4.90 -13.03 10.04
C PRO A 330 -3.89 -12.10 10.70
N VAL A 331 -4.42 -11.10 11.41
CA VAL A 331 -3.61 -10.15 12.18
C VAL A 331 -2.79 -10.88 13.25
N ARG A 332 -1.52 -10.50 13.39
CA ARG A 332 -0.64 -11.01 14.44
C ARG A 332 -0.74 -10.15 15.70
N TRP A 333 -1.58 -10.56 16.63
CA TRP A 333 -1.65 -9.93 17.94
C TRP A 333 -0.53 -10.40 18.87
N PRO A 334 -0.03 -9.53 19.76
CA PRO A 334 0.84 -9.95 20.86
C PRO A 334 0.16 -11.03 21.72
N ALA A 335 0.92 -11.99 22.24
CA ALA A 335 0.35 -13.05 23.09
C ALA A 335 -0.41 -12.50 24.31
N THR A 336 -0.08 -11.29 24.76
CA THR A 336 -0.74 -10.58 25.86
C THR A 336 -2.20 -10.21 25.57
N THR A 337 -2.65 -10.22 24.32
CA THR A 337 -4.05 -9.94 23.96
C THR A 337 -4.97 -11.15 24.14
N GLY A 338 -4.42 -12.33 24.47
CA GLY A 338 -5.20 -13.56 24.64
C GLY A 338 -5.88 -14.07 23.37
N THR A 339 -5.48 -13.57 22.19
CA THR A 339 -6.08 -13.93 20.91
C THR A 339 -5.55 -15.27 20.42
N THR A 340 -6.44 -16.21 20.15
CA THR A 340 -6.08 -17.48 19.50
C THR A 340 -5.58 -17.20 18.09
N ALA A 341 -4.40 -17.72 17.77
CA ALA A 341 -3.86 -17.65 16.41
C ALA A 341 -4.75 -18.43 15.45
N ASP A 342 -5.03 -17.84 14.29
CA ASP A 342 -5.72 -18.54 13.21
C ASP A 342 -4.81 -19.67 12.66
N PRO A 343 -5.32 -20.89 12.43
CA PRO A 343 -4.52 -22.02 11.98
C PRO A 343 -4.07 -21.90 10.52
N LEU A 344 -4.59 -20.95 9.75
CA LEU A 344 -4.15 -20.73 8.38
C LEU A 344 -2.69 -20.26 8.34
N SER A 345 -1.97 -20.68 7.29
CA SER A 345 -0.57 -20.29 7.07
C SER A 345 -0.39 -18.78 7.18
N PRO A 346 0.65 -18.26 7.84
CA PRO A 346 0.87 -16.82 7.94
C PRO A 346 1.19 -16.20 6.57
N THR A 347 0.77 -14.95 6.35
CA THR A 347 1.13 -14.15 5.16
C THR A 347 2.07 -13.01 5.55
N TRP A 348 2.94 -13.26 6.53
CA TRP A 348 3.85 -12.24 7.00
C TRP A 348 4.91 -11.92 5.95
N PRO A 349 5.24 -10.64 5.75
CA PRO A 349 6.34 -10.29 4.89
C PRO A 349 7.65 -10.83 5.49
N PRO A 350 8.67 -11.13 4.66
CA PRO A 350 10.00 -11.45 5.15
C PRO A 350 10.52 -10.36 6.10
N PRO A 351 11.32 -10.71 7.14
CA PRO A 351 11.75 -9.75 8.17
C PRO A 351 12.39 -8.46 7.62
N ARG A 352 13.13 -8.56 6.52
CA ARG A 352 13.77 -7.41 5.86
C ARG A 352 12.74 -6.44 5.27
N HIS A 353 11.63 -6.96 4.73
CA HIS A 353 10.53 -6.15 4.24
C HIS A 353 9.73 -5.52 5.40
N ASP A 354 9.55 -6.26 6.50
CA ASP A 354 8.96 -5.72 7.72
C ASP A 354 9.78 -4.54 8.28
N GLU A 355 11.12 -4.67 8.34
CA GLU A 355 12.03 -3.58 8.73
C GLU A 355 11.88 -2.35 7.83
N MET A 356 11.84 -2.55 6.51
CA MET A 356 11.63 -1.46 5.56
C MET A 356 10.28 -0.78 5.76
N VAL A 357 9.19 -1.53 5.90
CA VAL A 357 7.84 -0.98 6.14
C VAL A 357 7.84 -0.14 7.42
N ASN A 358 8.39 -0.66 8.50
CA ASN A 358 8.49 0.05 9.79
C ASN A 358 9.35 1.32 9.73
N SER A 359 10.26 1.43 8.75
CA SER A 359 11.08 2.63 8.53
C SER A 359 10.38 3.74 7.74
N VAL A 360 9.19 3.49 7.19
CA VAL A 360 8.47 4.46 6.34
C VAL A 360 7.01 4.73 6.74
N ARG A 361 6.46 3.96 7.69
CA ARG A 361 5.08 4.06 8.15
C ARG A 361 4.94 4.61 9.57
N MET A 362 3.99 5.51 9.78
CA MET A 362 3.64 6.07 11.09
C MET A 362 2.13 5.93 11.32
N THR A 363 1.72 5.71 12.57
CA THR A 363 0.31 5.75 12.98
C THR A 363 0.13 6.88 13.99
N VAL A 364 -0.98 7.63 13.86
CA VAL A 364 -1.44 8.62 14.84
C VAL A 364 -2.88 8.28 15.23
N LEU A 365 -3.12 8.10 16.52
CA LEU A 365 -4.44 7.78 17.06
C LEU A 365 -5.31 9.04 17.18
N ALA A 366 -6.63 8.90 17.40
CA ALA A 366 -7.57 10.02 17.41
C ALA A 366 -7.24 11.11 18.46
N ASP A 367 -6.59 10.73 19.56
CA ASP A 367 -6.13 11.62 20.62
C ASP A 367 -4.72 12.22 20.37
N GLY A 368 -4.14 11.97 19.19
CA GLY A 368 -2.81 12.41 18.79
C GLY A 368 -1.67 11.49 19.22
N SER A 369 -1.94 10.40 19.94
CA SER A 369 -0.91 9.47 20.41
C SER A 369 -0.24 8.71 19.25
N VAL A 370 1.07 8.49 19.35
CA VAL A 370 1.88 7.81 18.32
C VAL A 370 2.39 6.47 18.86
N PRO A 371 1.71 5.34 18.59
CA PRO A 371 2.13 4.03 19.04
C PRO A 371 3.42 3.55 18.36
N THR A 372 4.24 2.80 19.10
CA THR A 372 5.46 2.17 18.57
C THR A 372 5.15 1.11 17.50
N ALA A 373 3.99 0.46 17.56
CA ALA A 373 3.53 -0.54 16.61
C ALA A 373 2.13 -0.21 16.07
N GLU A 374 1.88 -0.44 14.78
CA GLU A 374 0.57 -0.14 14.16
C GLU A 374 -0.59 -0.94 14.78
N MET A 375 -0.29 -2.09 15.38
CA MET A 375 -1.28 -2.94 16.05
C MET A 375 -1.57 -2.55 17.50
N ASP A 376 -0.86 -1.56 18.05
CA ASP A 376 -1.20 -1.02 19.36
C ASP A 376 -2.36 -0.02 19.20
N LEU A 377 -3.54 -0.59 18.97
CA LEU A 377 -4.78 0.17 18.77
C LEU A 377 -5.24 0.88 20.05
N VAL A 378 -4.71 0.51 21.22
CA VAL A 378 -5.02 1.15 22.52
C VAL A 378 -4.06 2.31 22.80
N GLY A 379 -2.83 2.25 22.27
CA GLY A 379 -1.81 3.28 22.43
C GLY A 379 -0.95 3.12 23.69
N HIS A 380 -0.92 1.91 24.28
CA HIS A 380 -0.18 1.62 25.53
C HIS A 380 1.33 1.86 25.42
N THR A 381 1.87 1.70 24.21
CA THR A 381 3.30 1.78 23.91
C THR A 381 3.56 2.94 22.96
N SER A 382 3.06 4.14 23.29
CA SER A 382 3.26 5.34 22.49
C SER A 382 4.61 6.01 22.79
N VAL A 383 5.26 6.54 21.75
CA VAL A 383 6.48 7.38 21.90
C VAL A 383 6.15 8.80 22.36
N GLY A 384 4.90 9.23 22.17
CA GLY A 384 4.42 10.53 22.62
C GLY A 384 3.14 10.92 21.91
N ARG A 385 2.76 12.20 22.04
CA ARG A 385 1.53 12.75 21.48
C ARG A 385 1.79 14.01 20.64
N VAL A 386 1.12 14.09 19.50
CA VAL A 386 1.14 15.27 18.64
C VAL A 386 0.57 16.48 19.39
N GLY A 387 1.29 17.60 19.35
CA GLY A 387 0.92 18.82 20.05
C GLY A 387 1.64 19.03 21.37
N GLU A 388 2.08 17.96 22.04
CA GLU A 388 3.14 18.01 23.05
C GLU A 388 4.51 18.05 22.37
N HIS A 389 4.65 17.22 21.32
CA HIS A 389 5.78 17.20 20.41
C HIS A 389 5.35 17.48 18.97
N THR A 390 6.29 17.89 18.14
CA THR A 390 6.06 18.00 16.70
C THR A 390 5.97 16.61 16.06
N LEU A 391 5.27 16.51 14.93
CA LEU A 391 5.20 15.25 14.16
C LEU A 391 6.59 14.74 13.77
N GLN A 392 7.51 15.65 13.46
CA GLN A 392 8.87 15.31 13.06
C GLN A 392 9.69 14.69 14.21
N GLU A 393 9.59 15.25 15.42
CA GLU A 393 10.26 14.69 16.61
C GLU A 393 9.72 13.29 16.93
N LEU A 394 8.39 13.12 16.93
CA LEU A 394 7.75 11.82 17.17
C LEU A 394 8.14 10.79 16.11
N TRP A 395 8.25 11.20 14.85
CA TRP A 395 8.71 10.32 13.80
C TRP A 395 10.17 9.88 14.00
N GLN A 396 11.05 10.80 14.40
CA GLN A 396 12.45 10.48 14.66
C GLN A 396 12.59 9.48 15.80
N GLU A 397 11.88 9.71 16.90
CA GLU A 397 11.86 8.82 18.05
C GLU A 397 11.26 7.45 17.70
N LEU A 398 10.14 7.42 16.98
CA LEU A 398 9.49 6.18 16.53
C LEU A 398 10.42 5.30 15.70
N VAL A 399 11.08 5.88 14.69
CA VAL A 399 11.98 5.10 13.82
C VAL A 399 13.23 4.67 14.58
N GLN A 400 13.76 5.50 15.48
CA GLN A 400 14.92 5.11 16.28
C GLN A 400 14.57 3.94 17.22
N HIS A 401 13.45 4.03 17.94
CA HIS A 401 12.95 2.95 18.78
C HIS A 401 12.79 1.63 17.99
N ARG A 402 12.27 1.71 16.76
CA ARG A 402 12.11 0.54 15.88
C ARG A 402 13.46 -0.01 15.41
N ARG A 403 14.43 0.85 15.05
CA ARG A 403 15.79 0.43 14.67
C ARG A 403 16.47 -0.33 15.81
N ASP A 404 16.44 0.20 17.02
CA ASP A 404 17.05 -0.44 18.21
C ASP A 404 16.45 -1.84 18.45
N ARG A 405 15.13 -1.98 18.25
CA ARG A 405 14.43 -3.27 18.33
C ARG A 405 14.88 -4.27 17.26
N PHE A 406 15.07 -3.83 16.01
CA PHE A 406 15.55 -4.70 14.94
C PHE A 406 17.02 -5.08 15.13
N GLU A 407 17.85 -4.19 15.66
CA GLU A 407 19.25 -4.48 16.01
C GLU A 407 19.32 -5.50 17.15
N GLY A 408 18.54 -5.33 18.23
CA GLY A 408 18.47 -6.32 19.32
C GLY A 408 18.01 -7.71 18.87
N ARG A 409 17.07 -7.79 17.91
CA ARG A 409 16.67 -9.07 17.28
C ARG A 409 17.76 -9.73 16.44
N ARG A 410 18.74 -8.97 15.93
CA ARG A 410 19.88 -9.53 15.19
C ARG A 410 20.89 -10.20 16.14
N GLU A 411 20.86 -9.86 17.42
CA GLU A 411 21.72 -10.41 18.48
C GLU A 411 21.09 -11.59 19.23
N GLU A 412 19.76 -11.79 19.14
CA GLU A 412 19.10 -12.99 19.66
C GLU A 412 19.58 -14.27 18.94
N PRO A 413 19.78 -15.39 19.66
CA PRO A 413 20.21 -16.65 19.06
C PRO A 413 19.26 -17.10 17.94
N ARG A 414 19.84 -17.63 16.87
CA ARG A 414 19.20 -18.05 15.60
C ARG A 414 18.19 -19.22 15.69
N ASP A 415 17.45 -19.37 16.78
CA ASP A 415 16.34 -20.31 16.85
C ASP A 415 15.03 -19.56 16.66
N LEU A 416 14.75 -19.23 15.39
CA LEU A 416 13.43 -18.99 14.76
C LEU A 416 13.64 -18.22 13.45
N SER A 417 14.26 -18.87 12.47
CA SER A 417 14.12 -18.46 11.06
C SER A 417 14.31 -19.68 10.16
N PRO A 418 13.22 -20.39 9.79
CA PRO A 418 13.26 -21.08 8.52
C PRO A 418 13.38 -19.98 7.44
N LEU A 419 14.20 -20.20 6.42
CA LEU A 419 14.44 -19.31 5.26
C LEU A 419 15.60 -18.30 5.40
N ARG A 420 16.82 -18.84 5.29
CA ARG A 420 17.84 -18.41 4.31
C ARG A 420 18.43 -19.70 3.73
N PRO A 421 18.54 -19.94 2.40
CA PRO A 421 18.04 -19.21 1.23
C PRO A 421 16.55 -19.41 0.95
#